data_AF-K5WVL2-F1
#
_entry.id   AF-K5WVL2-F1
#
_cell.length_a   1.000
_cell.length_b   1.000
_cell.length_c   1.000
_cell.angle_alpha   90.00
_cell.angle_beta   90.00
_cell.angle_gamma   90.00
#
_symmetry.space_group_name_H-M   'P 1'
#
loop_
_entity.id
_entity.type
_entity.pdbx_description
1 polymer ?
#
loop_
_entity_poly.entity_id
_entity_poly.type
_entity_poly.pdbx_seq_one_letter_code
_entity_poly.pdbx_strand_id
1 'polypeptide(L)'
;PQINVAKPKIFSGDGKELSGFITACKIYLSLKMVGRLQGDQITWILSYVQGGAAESWKENIMEMIENGEDEAPSVTEELFDSLRNNFGDADEESTAVGKLRLIEQGSKSAEEHVQEFKRI
;
A
#
# COMPACT_ATOMS: atom_id res chain seq x y z
N PRO A 1 -10.33 3.63 20.82
CA PRO A 1 -8.86 3.37 20.80
C PRO A 1 -8.23 3.95 19.53
N GLN A 2 -7.15 4.73 19.62
CA GLN A 2 -6.41 5.13 18.41
C GLN A 2 -5.60 3.93 17.90
N ILE A 3 -5.97 3.37 16.74
CA ILE A 3 -5.18 2.33 16.09
C ILE A 3 -3.88 2.99 15.59
N ASN A 4 -2.75 2.58 16.14
CA ASN A 4 -1.43 2.99 15.65
C ASN A 4 -1.08 2.09 14.45
N VAL A 5 -1.00 2.69 13.27
CA VAL A 5 -0.77 1.96 12.01
C VAL A 5 0.66 2.23 11.57
N ALA A 6 1.43 1.17 11.42
CA ALA A 6 2.81 1.29 10.95
C ALA A 6 2.84 1.90 9.53
N LYS A 7 3.79 2.80 9.31
CA LYS A 7 4.10 3.31 7.97
C LYS A 7 4.89 2.24 7.19
N PRO A 8 4.79 2.21 5.85
CA PRO A 8 5.63 1.38 5.01
C PRO A 8 7.12 1.66 5.26
N LYS A 9 7.96 0.66 5.01
CA LYS A 9 9.41 0.89 4.86
C LYS A 9 9.68 1.54 3.51
N ILE A 10 10.85 2.14 3.37
CA ILE A 10 11.35 2.58 2.06
C ILE A 10 11.47 1.36 1.15
N PHE A 11 10.99 1.49 -0.09
CA PHE A 11 11.06 0.47 -1.13
C PHE A 11 12.14 0.87 -2.14
N SER A 12 13.18 0.03 -2.25
CA SER A 12 14.34 0.27 -3.14
C SER A 12 14.24 -0.42 -4.51
N GLY A 13 13.12 -1.11 -4.78
CA GLY A 13 12.93 -1.85 -6.02
C GLY A 13 13.30 -3.33 -5.95
N ASP A 14 13.56 -3.89 -4.75
CA ASP A 14 13.75 -5.34 -4.59
C ASP A 14 12.38 -6.04 -4.63
N GLY A 15 12.16 -6.90 -5.62
CA GLY A 15 10.90 -7.63 -5.78
C GLY A 15 10.48 -8.44 -4.55
N LYS A 16 11.44 -8.91 -3.75
CA LYS A 16 11.15 -9.65 -2.49
C LYS A 16 10.48 -8.78 -1.43
N GLU A 17 10.66 -7.46 -1.51
CA GLU A 17 10.06 -6.50 -0.57
C GLU A 17 8.71 -6.00 -1.07
N LEU A 18 8.40 -6.17 -2.36
CA LEU A 18 7.30 -5.50 -3.03
C LEU A 18 5.94 -5.84 -2.41
N SER A 19 5.66 -7.13 -2.20
CA SER A 19 4.40 -7.59 -1.63
C SER A 19 4.17 -7.01 -0.22
N GLY A 20 5.23 -6.96 0.58
CA GLY A 20 5.20 -6.36 1.91
C GLY A 20 4.96 -4.86 1.88
N PHE A 21 5.63 -4.16 0.96
CA PHE A 21 5.46 -2.73 0.73
C PHE A 21 4.02 -2.38 0.32
N ILE A 22 3.48 -3.01 -0.73
CA ILE A 22 2.10 -2.79 -1.19
C ILE A 22 1.10 -3.06 -0.07
N THR A 23 1.28 -4.16 0.68
CA THR A 23 0.37 -4.50 1.78
C THR A 23 0.37 -3.42 2.86
N ALA A 24 1.55 -2.91 3.25
CA ALA A 24 1.66 -1.84 4.23
C ALA A 24 1.00 -0.54 3.73
N CYS A 25 1.17 -0.19 2.46
CA CYS A 25 0.49 0.96 1.85
C CYS A 25 -1.03 0.81 1.93
N LYS A 26 -1.60 -0.32 1.49
CA LYS A 26 -3.05 -0.56 1.50
C LYS A 26 -3.66 -0.43 2.90
N ILE A 27 -2.99 -0.99 3.93
CA ILE A 27 -3.43 -0.86 5.32
C ILE A 27 -3.40 0.60 5.78
N TYR A 28 -2.33 1.34 5.44
CA TYR A 28 -2.23 2.74 5.85
C TYR A 28 -3.30 3.60 5.19
N LEU A 29 -3.51 3.44 3.88
CA LEU A 29 -4.51 4.19 3.14
C LEU A 29 -5.93 3.94 3.69
N SER A 30 -6.28 2.67 3.93
CA SER A 30 -7.61 2.29 4.42
C SER A 30 -7.92 2.77 5.83
N LEU A 31 -6.89 3.04 6.66
CA LEU A 31 -7.08 3.47 8.05
C LEU A 31 -6.80 4.96 8.27
N LYS A 32 -5.94 5.58 7.46
CA LYS A 32 -5.43 6.95 7.69
C LYS A 32 -5.69 7.93 6.55
N MET A 33 -6.04 7.45 5.35
CA MET A 33 -6.28 8.30 4.18
C MET A 33 -7.66 8.14 3.55
N VAL A 34 -8.61 7.57 4.29
CA VAL A 34 -10.02 7.49 3.88
C VAL A 34 -10.53 8.90 3.54
N GLY A 35 -11.11 9.06 2.35
CA GLY A 35 -11.65 10.34 1.86
C GLY A 35 -10.61 11.32 1.31
N ARG A 36 -9.32 10.97 1.27
CA ARG A 36 -8.29 11.75 0.55
C ARG A 36 -8.40 11.53 -0.95
N LEU A 37 -7.97 12.52 -1.73
CA LEU A 37 -7.92 12.43 -3.18
C LEU A 37 -6.90 11.36 -3.60
N GLN A 38 -7.16 10.69 -4.73
CA GLN A 38 -6.28 9.65 -5.24
C GLN A 38 -4.87 10.17 -5.53
N GLY A 39 -4.75 11.40 -6.07
CA GLY A 39 -3.46 12.06 -6.28
C GLY A 39 -2.65 12.21 -4.99
N ASP A 40 -3.27 12.68 -3.89
CA ASP A 40 -2.59 12.80 -2.59
C ASP A 40 -2.08 11.44 -2.08
N GLN A 41 -2.88 10.39 -2.27
CA GLN A 41 -2.51 9.03 -1.86
C GLN A 41 -1.35 8.49 -2.71
N ILE A 42 -1.37 8.72 -4.04
CA ILE A 42 -0.31 8.36 -4.97
C ILE A 42 1.00 9.07 -4.60
N THR A 43 0.98 10.39 -4.43
CA THR A 43 2.15 11.17 -3.99
C THR A 43 2.69 10.67 -2.66
N TRP A 44 1.81 10.32 -1.72
CA TRP A 44 2.23 9.74 -0.45
C TRP A 44 2.92 8.38 -0.62
N ILE A 45 2.38 7.47 -1.44
CA ILE A 45 3.03 6.17 -1.72
C ILE A 45 4.42 6.40 -2.34
N LEU A 46 4.51 7.25 -3.36
CA LEU A 46 5.75 7.57 -4.07
C LEU A 46 6.82 8.16 -3.14
N SER A 47 6.43 8.85 -2.06
CA SER A 47 7.37 9.35 -1.05
C SER A 47 8.18 8.24 -0.34
N TYR A 48 7.72 6.99 -0.36
CA TYR A 48 8.44 5.84 0.19
C TYR A 48 9.22 5.04 -0.87
N VAL A 49 9.16 5.44 -2.14
CA VAL A 49 9.86 4.77 -3.24
C VAL A 49 11.19 5.49 -3.45
N GLN A 50 12.28 4.93 -2.94
CA GLN A 50 13.59 5.62 -2.92
C GLN A 50 14.74 4.62 -2.97
N GLY A 51 15.84 5.03 -3.59
CA GLY A 51 17.04 4.22 -3.76
C GLY A 51 16.91 3.13 -4.83
N GLY A 52 18.07 2.59 -5.22
CA GLY A 52 18.15 1.52 -6.23
C GLY A 52 17.49 1.88 -7.56
N ALA A 53 16.86 0.88 -8.19
CA ALA A 53 16.11 1.07 -9.43
C ALA A 53 14.75 1.77 -9.23
N ALA A 54 14.25 1.80 -7.99
CA ALA A 54 12.98 2.42 -7.65
C ALA A 54 13.00 3.95 -7.73
N GLU A 55 14.16 4.58 -7.50
CA GLU A 55 14.32 6.04 -7.59
C GLU A 55 13.98 6.55 -9.00
N SER A 56 14.67 6.03 -10.02
CA SER A 56 14.44 6.43 -11.41
C SER A 56 13.05 6.07 -11.91
N TRP A 57 12.50 4.93 -11.45
CA TRP A 57 11.12 4.58 -11.76
C TRP A 57 10.13 5.60 -11.18
N LYS A 58 10.30 6.01 -9.91
CA LYS A 58 9.46 7.05 -9.29
C LYS A 58 9.54 8.36 -10.07
N GLU A 59 10.74 8.79 -10.46
CA GLU A 59 10.93 10.03 -11.22
C GLU A 59 10.14 10.02 -12.53
N ASN A 60 10.19 8.91 -13.28
CA ASN A 60 9.40 8.74 -14.50
C ASN A 60 7.88 8.79 -14.22
N ILE A 61 7.40 8.10 -13.17
CA ILE A 61 5.97 8.16 -12.81
C ILE A 61 5.55 9.60 -12.46
N MET A 62 6.38 10.33 -11.71
CA MET A 62 6.10 11.72 -11.36
C MET A 62 6.05 12.62 -12.59
N GLU A 63 6.98 12.46 -13.53
CA GLU A 63 6.98 13.19 -14.80
C GLU A 63 5.70 12.93 -15.61
N MET A 64 5.27 11.67 -15.74
CA MET A 64 4.01 11.35 -16.43
C MET A 64 2.79 12.01 -15.78
N ILE A 65 2.73 12.02 -14.44
CA ILE A 65 1.65 12.68 -13.69
C ILE A 65 1.67 14.20 -13.92
N GLU A 66 2.85 14.82 -13.88
CA GLU A 66 3.03 16.26 -14.09
C GLU A 66 2.66 16.69 -15.52
N ASN A 67 2.98 15.85 -16.50
CA ASN A 67 2.64 16.07 -17.91
C ASN A 67 1.18 15.74 -18.24
N GLY A 68 0.46 15.07 -17.33
CA GLY A 68 -0.91 14.61 -17.57
C GLY A 68 -1.00 13.55 -18.67
N GLU A 69 -0.01 12.66 -18.73
CA GLU A 69 0.02 11.54 -19.68
C GLU A 69 -1.10 10.53 -19.38
N ASP A 70 -1.71 9.97 -20.43
CA ASP A 70 -2.83 9.02 -20.29
C ASP A 70 -2.39 7.72 -19.59
N GLU A 71 -1.11 7.37 -19.69
CA GLU A 71 -0.47 6.22 -19.04
C GLU A 71 -0.11 6.48 -17.57
N ALA A 72 -0.22 7.72 -17.09
CA ALA A 72 0.05 8.04 -15.69
C ALA A 72 -1.01 7.39 -14.77
N PRO A 73 -0.62 6.83 -13.62
CA PRO A 73 -1.58 6.28 -12.69
C PRO A 73 -2.48 7.39 -12.13
N SER A 74 -3.78 7.24 -12.33
CA SER A 74 -4.83 8.15 -11.86
C SER A 74 -5.42 7.70 -10.52
N VAL A 75 -5.33 6.40 -10.23
CA VAL A 75 -5.76 5.79 -8.96
C VAL A 75 -4.68 4.91 -8.35
N THR A 76 -4.76 4.70 -7.03
CA THR A 76 -3.74 3.94 -6.28
C THR A 76 -3.59 2.49 -6.74
N GLU A 77 -4.65 1.84 -7.23
CA GLU A 77 -4.53 0.47 -7.75
C GLU A 77 -3.74 0.41 -9.05
N GLU A 78 -3.87 1.39 -9.95
CA GLU A 78 -3.05 1.49 -11.17
C GLU A 78 -1.57 1.66 -10.81
N LEU A 79 -1.27 2.46 -9.79
CA LEU A 79 0.10 2.57 -9.27
C LEU A 79 0.62 1.24 -8.73
N PHE A 80 -0.21 0.47 -8.01
CA PHE A 80 0.18 -0.84 -7.51
C PHE A 80 0.38 -1.86 -8.63
N ASP A 81 -0.39 -1.78 -9.71
CA ASP A 81 -0.19 -2.61 -10.89
C ASP A 81 1.11 -2.25 -11.61
N SER A 82 1.42 -0.95 -11.77
CA SER A 82 2.71 -0.52 -12.31
C SER A 82 3.89 -1.00 -11.44
N LEU A 83 3.75 -0.96 -10.11
CA LEU A 83 4.76 -1.51 -9.20
C LEU A 83 4.95 -3.02 -9.39
N ARG A 84 3.86 -3.80 -9.50
CA ARG A 84 3.91 -5.25 -9.77
C ARG A 84 4.54 -5.55 -11.12
N ASN A 85 4.19 -4.79 -12.15
CA ASN A 85 4.72 -5.00 -13.50
C ASN A 85 6.22 -4.70 -13.59
N ASN A 86 6.72 -3.72 -12.82
CA ASN A 86 8.12 -3.30 -12.88
C ASN A 86 9.03 -4.07 -11.90
N PHE A 87 8.51 -4.48 -10.75
CA PHE A 87 9.32 -5.06 -9.66
C PHE A 87 8.80 -6.41 -9.16
N GLY A 88 7.66 -6.88 -9.63
CA GLY A 88 7.09 -8.16 -9.21
C GLY A 88 7.99 -9.31 -9.61
N ASP A 89 8.16 -10.26 -8.70
CA ASP A 89 8.82 -11.52 -9.01
C ASP A 89 7.85 -12.40 -9.82
N ALA A 90 8.32 -13.07 -10.86
CA ALA A 90 7.47 -13.87 -11.75
C ALA A 90 6.74 -15.02 -11.03
N ASP A 91 7.21 -15.40 -9.83
CA ASP A 91 6.72 -16.53 -9.04
C ASP A 91 5.64 -16.15 -7.97
N GLU A 92 5.36 -14.86 -7.71
CA GLU A 92 4.62 -14.42 -6.51
C GLU A 92 3.09 -14.23 -6.66
N GLU A 93 2.50 -14.33 -7.87
CA GLU A 93 1.09 -13.98 -8.15
C GLU A 93 0.05 -14.71 -7.26
N SER A 94 0.40 -15.87 -6.67
CA SER A 94 -0.55 -16.67 -5.88
C SER A 94 -0.69 -16.28 -4.39
N THR A 95 0.21 -15.49 -3.78
CA THR A 95 0.29 -15.41 -2.30
C THR A 95 -0.36 -14.15 -1.68
N ALA A 96 -0.50 -13.05 -2.43
CA ALA A 96 -0.88 -11.75 -1.85
C ALA A 96 -2.37 -11.60 -1.51
N VAL A 97 -3.27 -12.20 -2.31
CA VAL A 97 -4.73 -12.07 -2.14
C VAL A 97 -5.21 -12.69 -0.81
N GLY A 98 -4.54 -13.75 -0.34
CA GLY A 98 -4.89 -14.41 0.93
C GLY A 98 -4.69 -13.50 2.15
N LYS A 99 -3.62 -12.69 2.18
CA LYS A 99 -3.29 -11.83 3.32
C LYS A 99 -4.24 -10.64 3.46
N LEU A 100 -4.67 -10.05 2.34
CA LEU A 100 -5.62 -8.93 2.36
C LEU A 100 -7.01 -9.38 2.85
N ARG A 101 -7.49 -10.54 2.40
CA ARG A 101 -8.74 -11.15 2.92
C ARG A 101 -8.67 -11.46 4.41
N LEU A 102 -7.51 -11.89 4.90
CA LEU A 102 -7.25 -12.10 6.33
C LEU A 102 -7.25 -10.79 7.13
N ILE A 103 -6.80 -9.68 6.55
CA ILE A 103 -6.85 -8.35 7.19
C ILE A 103 -8.28 -7.81 7.21
N GLU A 104 -9.04 -7.92 6.11
CA GLU A 104 -10.45 -7.53 6.06
C GLU A 104 -11.34 -8.39 6.98
N GLN A 105 -11.03 -9.69 7.13
CA GLN A 105 -11.69 -10.56 8.11
C GLN A 105 -11.21 -10.31 9.54
N GLY A 106 -9.92 -10.02 9.75
CA GLY A 106 -9.34 -9.72 11.06
C GLY A 106 -9.82 -8.40 11.65
N SER A 107 -10.23 -7.45 10.82
CA SER A 107 -10.93 -6.23 11.26
C SER A 107 -12.40 -6.45 11.64
N LYS A 108 -13.00 -7.62 11.36
CA LYS A 108 -14.39 -7.93 11.74
C LYS A 108 -14.53 -8.63 13.09
N SER A 109 -13.44 -8.97 13.79
CA SER A 109 -13.50 -9.63 15.11
C SER A 109 -12.76 -8.91 16.23
N ALA A 110 -11.99 -7.85 15.95
CA ALA A 110 -11.30 -7.07 16.98
C ALA A 110 -12.26 -6.23 17.87
N GLU A 111 -13.54 -6.15 17.51
CA GLU A 111 -14.59 -5.46 18.27
C GLU A 111 -15.40 -6.40 19.19
N GLU A 112 -15.19 -7.72 19.10
CA GLU A 112 -15.75 -8.69 20.04
C GLU A 112 -14.69 -9.16 21.03
N HIS A 113 -14.28 -8.31 21.97
CA HIS A 113 -13.96 -8.75 23.34
C HIS A 113 -13.67 -7.54 24.25
N VAL A 114 -14.73 -7.02 24.88
CA VAL A 114 -14.62 -6.57 26.27
C VAL A 114 -15.59 -7.45 27.06
N GLN A 115 -15.06 -8.55 27.59
CA GLN A 115 -15.68 -9.18 28.74
C GLN A 115 -15.59 -8.17 29.89
N GLU A 116 -16.70 -7.55 30.24
CA GLU A 116 -16.80 -6.88 31.53
C GLU A 116 -17.10 -7.93 32.59
N PHE A 117 -16.01 -8.50 33.08
CA PHE A 117 -15.93 -9.19 34.35
C PHE A 117 -16.30 -8.19 35.45
N LYS A 118 -17.55 -8.21 35.91
CA LYS A 118 -17.92 -7.72 37.25
C LYS A 118 -18.62 -8.82 38.01
N ARG A 119 -17.81 -9.57 38.75
CA ARG A 119 -18.23 -10.12 40.05
C ARG A 119 -18.41 -8.92 40.97
N ILE A 120 -19.66 -8.58 41.33
CA ILE A 120 -20.16 -8.48 42.71
C ILE A 120 -21.67 -8.70 42.67
#